data_AF-A0AAW4DQT0-F1
#
_entry.id   AF-A0AAW4DQT0-F1
#
_cell.length_a   1.000
_cell.length_b   1.000
_cell.length_c   1.000
_cell.angle_alpha   90.00
_cell.angle_beta   90.00
_cell.angle_gamma   90.00
#
_symmetry.space_group_name_H-M   'P 1'
#
loop_
_entity.id
_entity.type
_entity.pdbx_description
1 polymer ?
#
loop_
_entity_poly.entity_id
_entity_poly.type
_entity_poly.pdbx_seq_one_letter_code
_entity_poly.pdbx_strand_id
1 'polypeptide(L)'
;MSTEDFKISWEAPIIPCKSLAGIPVHASAKLLKSVLARYVVDEEGLLYQFEDSPILKVEIYEPDSDGDSGYAFSLSDDTVINRLLKGKPALSISLRNDKVTFIKIYTFSFSGDEAENYIYKGTLPGNIGLGSLASELLPYTRLELDETEEFFYTDAKYGEVEVTGLGVPLEDEPDQHITAVCVIPK
;
A
#
# COMPACT_ATOMS: atom_id res chain seq x y z
N MET A 1 -27.76 5.84 -9.98
CA MET A 1 -27.03 5.56 -8.73
C MET A 1 -25.60 6.01 -8.99
N SER A 2 -25.11 7.03 -8.28
CA SER A 2 -23.76 7.54 -8.48
C SER A 2 -22.79 6.42 -8.14
N THR A 3 -22.05 5.92 -9.12
CA THR A 3 -20.80 5.22 -8.84
C THR A 3 -19.93 6.21 -8.08
N GLU A 4 -19.69 5.97 -6.80
CA GLU A 4 -18.85 6.83 -5.98
C GLU A 4 -17.51 7.00 -6.69
N ASP A 5 -17.28 8.23 -7.15
CA ASP A 5 -16.04 8.63 -7.76
C ASP A 5 -15.03 8.89 -6.63
N PHE A 6 -13.84 8.32 -6.72
CA PHE A 6 -12.79 8.49 -5.71
C PHE A 6 -11.51 9.03 -6.34
N LYS A 7 -10.68 9.62 -5.49
CA LYS A 7 -9.36 10.15 -5.87
C LYS A 7 -8.29 9.27 -5.28
N ILE A 8 -7.22 9.09 -6.05
CA ILE A 8 -6.01 8.43 -5.58
C ILE A 8 -5.01 9.52 -5.21
N SER A 9 -4.58 9.53 -3.96
CA SER A 9 -3.61 10.49 -3.43
C SER A 9 -2.58 9.78 -2.57
N TRP A 10 -1.33 10.24 -2.69
CA TRP A 10 -0.19 9.75 -1.95
C TRP A 10 -0.18 10.16 -0.47
N GLU A 11 -1.06 11.11 -0.12
CA GLU A 11 -1.23 11.62 1.24
C GLU A 11 -2.58 11.20 1.86
N ALA A 12 -3.45 10.54 1.09
CA ALA A 12 -4.75 10.09 1.60
C ALA A 12 -4.57 9.21 2.85
N PRO A 13 -5.41 9.33 3.88
CA PRO A 13 -5.27 8.52 5.08
C PRO A 13 -5.52 7.03 4.80
N ILE A 14 -4.88 6.18 5.61
CA ILE A 14 -5.14 4.74 5.61
C ILE A 14 -6.35 4.50 6.51
N ILE A 15 -7.45 4.00 5.94
CA ILE A 15 -8.70 3.74 6.65
C ILE A 15 -8.90 2.22 6.73
N PRO A 16 -8.69 1.61 7.91
CA PRO A 16 -8.84 0.16 8.10
C PRO A 16 -10.17 -0.38 7.55
N CYS A 17 -10.11 -1.56 6.93
CA CYS A 17 -11.21 -2.24 6.21
C CYS A 17 -11.91 -1.43 5.10
N LYS A 18 -11.44 -0.23 4.75
CA LYS A 18 -12.21 0.69 3.88
C LYS A 18 -11.40 1.20 2.70
N SER A 19 -10.23 1.78 2.93
CA SER A 19 -9.44 2.37 1.85
C SER A 19 -7.98 2.57 2.20
N LEU A 20 -7.16 2.54 1.16
CA LEU A 20 -5.75 2.93 1.21
C LEU A 20 -5.43 3.77 -0.02
N ALA A 21 -4.64 4.84 0.12
CA ALA A 21 -4.38 5.82 -0.94
C ALA A 21 -5.66 6.44 -1.55
N GLY A 22 -6.78 6.43 -0.82
CA GLY A 22 -8.10 6.83 -1.32
C GLY A 22 -8.82 5.79 -2.18
N ILE A 23 -8.21 4.63 -2.41
CA ILE A 23 -8.78 3.50 -3.16
C ILE A 23 -9.68 2.69 -2.23
N PRO A 24 -10.99 2.57 -2.48
CA PRO A 24 -11.88 1.78 -1.65
C PRO A 24 -11.67 0.29 -1.87
N VAL A 25 -11.67 -0.50 -0.79
CA VAL A 25 -11.90 -1.94 -0.92
C VAL A 25 -13.29 -2.19 -1.50
N HIS A 26 -13.44 -3.30 -2.23
CA HIS A 26 -14.63 -3.68 -3.00
C HIS A 26 -15.00 -2.77 -4.17
N ALA A 27 -14.21 -1.73 -4.47
CA ALA A 27 -14.37 -1.00 -5.73
C ALA A 27 -14.29 -1.99 -6.90
N SER A 28 -15.21 -1.85 -7.86
CA SER A 28 -15.20 -2.75 -9.02
C SER A 28 -13.97 -2.50 -9.90
N ALA A 29 -13.45 -3.55 -10.54
CA ALA A 29 -12.33 -3.45 -11.49
C ALA A 29 -12.61 -2.42 -12.59
N LYS A 30 -13.86 -2.35 -13.08
CA LYS A 30 -14.29 -1.34 -14.06
C LYS A 30 -14.16 0.09 -13.54
N LEU A 31 -14.59 0.34 -12.31
CA LEU A 31 -14.48 1.67 -11.69
C LEU A 31 -13.00 2.00 -11.45
N LEU A 32 -12.24 1.09 -10.87
CA LEU A 32 -10.81 1.28 -10.61
C LEU A 32 -10.07 1.63 -11.91
N LYS A 33 -10.26 0.85 -12.98
CA LYS A 33 -9.66 1.12 -14.29
C LYS A 33 -10.01 2.52 -14.82
N SER A 34 -11.27 2.93 -14.66
CA SER A 34 -11.72 4.26 -15.06
C SER A 34 -11.13 5.39 -14.22
N VAL A 35 -10.80 5.15 -12.95
CA VAL A 35 -10.13 6.12 -12.08
C VAL A 35 -8.64 6.18 -12.41
N LEU A 36 -7.97 5.03 -12.54
CA LEU A 36 -6.55 4.93 -12.89
C LEU A 36 -6.24 5.66 -14.22
N ALA A 37 -7.12 5.54 -15.21
CA ALA A 37 -6.96 6.21 -16.52
C ALA A 37 -6.82 7.74 -16.43
N ARG A 38 -7.26 8.36 -15.33
CA ARG A 38 -7.16 9.82 -15.12
C ARG A 38 -5.76 10.27 -14.70
N TYR A 39 -4.94 9.33 -14.25
CA TYR A 39 -3.61 9.58 -13.70
C TYR A 39 -2.50 9.14 -14.66
N VAL A 40 -2.83 8.71 -15.89
CA VAL A 40 -1.84 8.36 -16.92
C VAL A 40 -1.11 9.63 -17.36
N VAL A 41 0.22 9.60 -17.28
CA VAL A 41 1.10 10.66 -17.81
C VAL A 41 1.82 10.23 -19.07
N ASP A 42 2.05 8.93 -19.25
CA ASP A 42 2.58 8.32 -20.48
C ASP A 42 1.97 6.92 -20.64
N GLU A 43 1.14 6.74 -21.66
CA GLU A 43 0.44 5.47 -21.92
C GLU A 43 1.40 4.40 -22.47
N GLU A 44 2.35 4.78 -23.33
CA GLU A 44 3.32 3.85 -23.92
C GLU A 44 4.34 3.39 -22.87
N GLY A 45 4.79 4.32 -22.02
CA GLY A 45 5.69 4.06 -20.91
C GLY A 45 5.02 3.40 -19.69
N LEU A 46 3.70 3.27 -19.68
CA LEU A 46 2.90 2.79 -18.55
C LEU A 46 3.17 3.61 -17.27
N LEU A 47 3.27 4.94 -17.42
CA LEU A 47 3.57 5.87 -16.34
C LEU A 47 2.32 6.57 -15.83
N TYR A 48 2.23 6.63 -14.50
CA TYR A 48 1.11 7.19 -13.76
C TYR A 48 1.62 8.19 -12.72
N GLN A 49 0.87 9.25 -12.49
CA GLN A 49 1.11 10.19 -11.40
C GLN A 49 -0.20 10.46 -10.68
N PHE A 50 -0.33 9.92 -9.46
CA PHE A 50 -1.45 10.19 -8.56
C PHE A 50 -1.31 11.57 -7.92
N GLU A 51 -2.36 12.03 -7.23
CA GLU A 51 -2.27 13.30 -6.48
C GLU A 51 -1.13 13.20 -5.45
N ASP A 52 -0.21 14.16 -5.49
CA ASP A 52 0.96 14.29 -4.60
C ASP A 52 1.96 13.11 -4.65
N SER A 53 1.84 12.23 -5.65
CA SER A 53 2.77 11.11 -5.83
C SER A 53 3.94 11.48 -6.73
N PRO A 54 5.08 10.76 -6.60
CA PRO A 54 6.04 10.70 -7.70
C PRO A 54 5.44 10.04 -8.95
N ILE A 55 6.16 10.08 -10.07
CA ILE A 55 5.80 9.29 -11.24
C ILE A 55 6.09 7.82 -10.96
N LEU A 56 5.09 6.98 -11.16
CA LEU A 56 5.13 5.55 -10.93
C LEU A 56 4.98 4.81 -12.27
N LYS A 57 5.73 3.72 -12.42
CA LYS A 57 5.55 2.76 -13.51
C LYS A 57 4.64 1.63 -13.06
N VAL A 58 3.61 1.33 -13.84
CA VAL A 58 2.69 0.22 -13.54
C VAL A 58 3.12 -1.07 -14.23
N GLU A 59 3.02 -2.17 -13.50
CA GLU A 59 2.89 -3.53 -14.00
C GLU A 59 1.43 -3.96 -13.83
N ILE A 60 0.83 -4.48 -14.90
CA ILE A 60 -0.56 -4.94 -14.93
C ILE A 60 -0.55 -6.47 -14.91
N TYR A 61 -1.15 -7.06 -13.89
CA TYR A 61 -1.33 -8.51 -13.79
C TYR A 61 -2.68 -8.89 -14.39
N GLU A 62 -2.64 -9.60 -15.51
CA GLU A 62 -3.83 -10.19 -16.12
C GLU A 62 -4.43 -11.28 -15.23
N PRO A 63 -5.74 -11.56 -15.33
CA PRO A 63 -6.39 -12.60 -14.54
C PRO A 63 -5.72 -13.95 -14.67
N ASP A 64 -5.39 -14.57 -13.54
CA ASP A 64 -4.88 -15.93 -13.47
C ASP A 64 -6.00 -16.99 -13.50
N SER A 65 -5.65 -18.25 -13.25
CA SER A 65 -6.62 -19.36 -13.24
C SER A 65 -7.70 -19.25 -12.17
N ASP A 66 -7.42 -18.55 -11.08
CA ASP A 66 -8.34 -18.30 -9.98
C ASP A 66 -9.11 -16.98 -10.17
N GLY A 67 -8.82 -16.26 -11.25
CA GLY A 67 -9.41 -14.97 -11.59
C GLY A 67 -8.80 -13.80 -10.80
N ASP A 68 -7.65 -14.03 -10.16
CA ASP A 68 -6.92 -12.99 -9.44
C ASP A 68 -6.12 -12.15 -10.44
N SER A 69 -6.17 -10.84 -10.29
CA SER A 69 -5.50 -9.86 -11.15
C SER A 69 -5.07 -8.66 -10.32
N GLY A 70 -4.43 -7.66 -10.93
CA GLY A 70 -4.09 -6.47 -10.18
C GLY A 70 -3.15 -5.51 -10.88
N TYR A 71 -2.68 -4.56 -10.09
CA TYR A 71 -1.75 -3.52 -10.49
C TYR A 71 -0.65 -3.40 -9.46
N ALA A 72 0.60 -3.34 -9.89
CA ALA A 72 1.74 -2.96 -9.06
C ALA A 72 2.36 -1.69 -9.61
N PHE A 73 2.50 -0.68 -8.77
CA PHE A 73 3.10 0.61 -9.11
C PHE A 73 4.44 0.71 -8.41
N SER A 74 5.52 0.89 -9.16
CA SER A 74 6.87 1.10 -8.66
C SER A 74 7.35 2.50 -9.04
N LEU A 75 8.30 3.06 -8.28
CA LEU A 75 8.85 4.37 -8.62
C LEU A 75 9.52 4.30 -10.01
N SER A 76 9.18 5.24 -10.89
CA SER A 76 9.71 5.25 -12.26
C SER A 76 11.18 5.66 -12.32
N ASP A 77 11.61 6.55 -11.41
CA ASP A 77 13.01 6.95 -11.30
C ASP A 77 13.76 5.94 -10.40
N ASP A 78 14.48 5.03 -11.03
CA ASP A 78 15.25 4.01 -10.33
C ASP A 78 16.64 4.50 -9.87
N THR A 79 16.99 5.77 -10.14
CA THR A 79 18.30 6.33 -9.78
C THR A 79 18.36 6.76 -8.32
N VAL A 80 17.23 7.15 -7.74
CA VAL A 80 17.11 7.55 -6.33
C VAL A 80 16.87 6.38 -5.38
N ILE A 81 16.52 5.19 -5.91
CA ILE A 81 16.21 4.00 -5.12
C ILE A 81 17.49 3.20 -4.84
N ASN A 82 17.65 2.79 -3.58
CA ASN A 82 18.68 1.82 -3.22
C ASN A 82 18.58 0.56 -4.08
N ARG A 83 19.72 0.09 -4.61
CA ARG A 83 19.78 -1.10 -5.47
C ARG A 83 19.05 -2.34 -4.92
N LEU A 84 18.99 -2.50 -3.59
CA LEU A 84 18.35 -3.65 -2.93
C LEU A 84 16.82 -3.58 -2.96
N LEU A 85 16.26 -2.39 -3.18
CA LEU A 85 14.83 -2.13 -3.21
C LEU A 85 14.31 -1.84 -4.62
N LYS A 86 15.18 -1.88 -5.64
CA LYS A 86 14.79 -1.69 -7.04
C LYS A 86 13.76 -2.73 -7.46
N GLY A 87 12.70 -2.26 -8.13
CA GLY A 87 11.58 -3.10 -8.56
C GLY A 87 10.61 -3.47 -7.46
N LYS A 88 10.85 -3.08 -6.19
CA LYS A 88 9.85 -3.23 -5.14
C LYS A 88 8.66 -2.32 -5.46
N PRO A 89 7.42 -2.84 -5.45
CA PRO A 89 6.25 -1.99 -5.65
C PRO A 89 6.14 -0.99 -4.49
N ALA A 90 5.76 0.24 -4.81
CA ALA A 90 5.35 1.26 -3.85
C ALA A 90 3.88 1.09 -3.46
N LEU A 91 3.03 0.67 -4.40
CA LEU A 91 1.61 0.39 -4.22
C LEU A 91 1.23 -0.86 -5.02
N SER A 92 0.54 -1.80 -4.40
CA SER A 92 -0.07 -2.96 -5.03
C SER A 92 -1.57 -2.97 -4.78
N ILE A 93 -2.35 -3.27 -5.81
CA ILE A 93 -3.80 -3.40 -5.75
C ILE A 93 -4.16 -4.76 -6.31
N SER A 94 -4.75 -5.62 -5.47
CA SER A 94 -5.23 -6.94 -5.87
C SER A 94 -6.73 -6.91 -6.14
N LEU A 95 -7.10 -7.59 -7.22
CA LEU A 95 -8.47 -7.79 -7.65
C LEU A 95 -8.80 -9.27 -7.59
N ARG A 96 -9.97 -9.60 -7.03
CA ARG A 96 -10.56 -10.94 -7.09
C ARG A 96 -12.04 -10.80 -7.38
N ASN A 97 -12.56 -11.63 -8.28
CA ASN A 97 -13.97 -11.57 -8.71
C ASN A 97 -14.41 -10.14 -9.11
N ASP A 98 -13.60 -9.48 -9.95
CA ASP A 98 -13.82 -8.10 -10.44
C ASP A 98 -13.92 -7.01 -9.33
N LYS A 99 -13.35 -7.24 -8.15
CA LYS A 99 -13.36 -6.29 -7.04
C LYS A 99 -12.01 -6.16 -6.38
N VAL A 100 -11.69 -4.95 -5.92
CA VAL A 100 -10.53 -4.71 -5.06
C VAL A 100 -10.69 -5.48 -3.76
N THR A 101 -9.70 -6.32 -3.45
CA THR A 101 -9.68 -7.10 -2.22
C THR A 101 -8.60 -6.61 -1.27
N PHE A 102 -7.38 -6.45 -1.75
CA PHE A 102 -6.24 -6.03 -0.93
C PHE A 102 -5.56 -4.84 -1.57
N ILE A 103 -5.16 -3.87 -0.75
CA ILE A 103 -4.36 -2.73 -1.20
C ILE A 103 -3.18 -2.63 -0.25
N LYS A 104 -1.96 -2.67 -0.79
CA LYS A 104 -0.73 -2.67 0.01
C LYS A 104 0.19 -1.56 -0.46
N ILE A 105 0.66 -0.74 0.47
CA ILE A 105 1.76 0.21 0.25
C ILE A 105 3.01 -0.30 0.91
N TYR A 106 4.15 -0.05 0.26
CA TYR A 106 5.45 -0.45 0.76
C TYR A 106 6.38 0.76 0.77
N THR A 107 7.29 0.77 1.73
CA THR A 107 8.52 1.56 1.59
C THR A 107 9.41 0.92 0.54
N PHE A 108 10.04 1.79 -0.25
CA PHE A 108 11.12 1.48 -1.19
C PHE A 108 12.39 2.28 -0.85
N SER A 109 12.48 2.74 0.40
CA SER A 109 13.61 3.54 0.91
C SER A 109 14.11 2.95 2.22
N PHE A 110 15.43 3.06 2.46
CA PHE A 110 15.97 3.00 3.82
C PHE A 110 15.98 4.40 4.46
N SER A 111 16.11 4.45 5.78
CA SER A 111 16.20 5.72 6.51
C SER A 111 17.43 6.52 6.05
N GLY A 112 17.21 7.78 5.67
CA GLY A 112 18.25 8.68 5.18
C GLY A 112 18.56 8.58 3.68
N ASP A 113 17.93 7.65 2.95
CA ASP A 113 17.99 7.64 1.48
C ASP A 113 17.16 8.80 0.89
N GLU A 114 17.56 9.30 -0.27
CA GLU A 114 16.80 10.33 -0.99
C GLU A 114 15.37 9.88 -1.33
N ALA A 115 15.20 8.57 -1.57
CA ALA A 115 13.92 7.91 -1.83
C ALA A 115 12.86 8.14 -0.72
N GLU A 116 13.28 8.47 0.51
CA GLU A 116 12.40 8.67 1.66
C GLU A 116 11.44 9.86 1.44
N ASN A 117 11.84 10.85 0.64
CA ASN A 117 10.99 11.98 0.29
C ASN A 117 9.80 11.59 -0.58
N TYR A 118 9.88 10.44 -1.26
CA TYR A 118 8.89 9.99 -2.23
C TYR A 118 7.98 8.88 -1.72
N ILE A 119 8.23 8.31 -0.53
CA ILE A 119 7.36 7.25 0.02
C ILE A 119 5.97 7.79 0.35
N TYR A 120 4.98 6.91 0.37
CA TYR A 120 3.59 7.23 0.73
C TYR A 120 3.51 7.92 2.10
N LYS A 121 2.71 8.99 2.18
CA LYS A 121 2.63 9.87 3.36
C LYS A 121 1.34 9.73 4.15
N GLY A 122 0.36 8.98 3.62
CA GLY A 122 -0.86 8.67 4.35
C GLY A 122 -0.59 7.86 5.62
N THR A 123 -1.39 8.11 6.66
CA THR A 123 -1.24 7.46 7.97
C THR A 123 -2.51 6.76 8.41
N LEU A 124 -2.32 5.74 9.25
CA LEU A 124 -3.34 5.10 10.07
C LEU A 124 -3.80 6.03 11.22
N PRO A 125 -4.93 5.72 11.89
CA PRO A 125 -5.32 6.39 13.12
C PRO A 125 -4.18 6.42 14.14
N GLY A 126 -3.88 7.61 14.67
CA GLY A 126 -2.72 7.83 15.54
C GLY A 126 -1.53 8.51 14.84
N ASN A 127 -1.66 8.86 13.55
CA ASN A 127 -0.60 9.44 12.72
C ASN A 127 0.60 8.50 12.55
N ILE A 128 0.30 7.21 12.38
CA ILE A 128 1.28 6.13 12.23
C ILE A 128 1.30 5.70 10.76
N GLY A 129 2.46 5.71 10.12
CA GLY A 129 2.58 5.40 8.69
C GLY A 129 3.84 4.62 8.36
N LEU A 130 4.23 4.62 7.09
CA LEU A 130 5.53 4.09 6.69
C LEU A 130 6.65 4.84 7.39
N GLY A 131 7.62 4.11 7.94
CA GLY A 131 8.73 4.67 8.71
C GLY A 131 8.41 4.98 10.18
N SER A 132 7.15 4.90 10.63
CA SER A 132 6.84 4.88 12.06
C SER A 132 7.31 3.58 12.71
N LEU A 133 7.46 3.56 14.03
CA LEU A 133 7.73 2.32 14.76
C LEU A 133 6.47 1.45 14.79
N ALA A 134 6.60 0.15 14.57
CA ALA A 134 5.46 -0.77 14.67
C ALA A 134 4.86 -0.78 16.10
N SER A 135 5.70 -0.57 17.12
CA SER A 135 5.28 -0.47 18.53
C SER A 135 4.38 0.72 18.84
N GLU A 136 4.34 1.76 17.99
CA GLU A 136 3.42 2.90 18.16
C GLU A 136 1.94 2.51 17.99
N LEU A 137 1.65 1.34 17.41
CA LEU A 137 0.28 0.82 17.27
C LEU A 137 -0.28 0.21 18.57
N LEU A 138 0.58 -0.21 19.51
CA LEU A 138 0.19 -0.90 20.75
C LEU A 138 -0.84 -0.15 21.62
N PRO A 139 -0.86 1.20 21.69
CA PRO A 139 -1.91 1.93 22.39
C PRO A 139 -3.30 1.83 21.74
N TYR A 140 -3.38 1.46 20.46
CA TYR A 140 -4.61 1.47 19.67
C TYR A 140 -5.14 0.08 19.35
N THR A 141 -4.25 -0.92 19.28
CA THR A 141 -4.57 -2.29 18.87
C THR A 141 -3.62 -3.28 19.52
N ARG A 142 -4.04 -4.55 19.57
CA ARG A 142 -3.08 -5.66 19.71
C ARG A 142 -2.42 -5.94 18.37
N LEU A 143 -1.19 -6.45 18.41
CA LEU A 143 -0.46 -6.93 17.25
C LEU A 143 -0.14 -8.40 17.45
N GLU A 144 -0.55 -9.22 16.49
CA GLU A 144 -0.22 -10.65 16.44
C GLU A 144 0.70 -10.88 15.23
N LEU A 145 1.89 -11.43 15.48
CA LEU A 145 2.83 -11.75 14.40
C LEU A 145 2.38 -13.03 13.69
N ASP A 146 2.21 -12.96 12.38
CA ASP A 146 2.24 -14.14 11.54
C ASP A 146 3.71 -14.46 11.21
N GLU A 147 4.27 -15.48 11.87
CA GLU A 147 5.67 -15.89 11.66
C GLU A 147 5.91 -16.50 10.28
N THR A 148 4.87 -16.95 9.58
CA THR A 148 5.00 -17.53 8.23
C THR A 148 5.04 -16.43 7.18
N GLU A 149 4.21 -15.42 7.34
CA GLU A 149 4.04 -14.32 6.38
C GLU A 149 4.80 -13.04 6.77
N GLU A 150 5.46 -13.04 7.94
CA GLU A 150 6.37 -12.00 8.44
C GLU A 150 5.74 -10.61 8.59
N PHE A 151 4.46 -10.53 8.94
CA PHE A 151 3.78 -9.27 9.27
C PHE A 151 2.97 -9.39 10.57
N PHE A 152 2.61 -8.23 11.14
CA PHE A 152 1.68 -8.15 12.25
C PHE A 152 0.25 -7.93 11.76
N TYR A 153 -0.72 -8.62 12.36
CA TYR A 153 -2.13 -8.32 12.23
C TYR A 153 -2.62 -7.46 13.40
N THR A 154 -3.30 -6.36 13.08
CA THR A 154 -4.08 -5.61 14.08
C THR A 154 -5.36 -6.35 14.44
N ASP A 155 -5.92 -6.10 15.62
CA ASP A 155 -7.15 -6.76 16.04
C ASP A 155 -8.40 -6.28 15.26
N ALA A 156 -9.49 -7.04 15.40
CA ALA A 156 -10.77 -6.78 14.72
C ALA A 156 -11.44 -5.44 15.09
N LYS A 157 -11.05 -4.83 16.21
CA LYS A 157 -11.58 -3.52 16.63
C LYS A 157 -10.85 -2.39 15.89
N TYR A 158 -9.57 -2.57 15.61
CA TYR A 158 -8.78 -1.64 14.81
C TYR A 158 -9.04 -1.79 13.30
N GLY A 159 -9.37 -3.01 12.85
CA GLY A 159 -9.80 -3.28 11.48
C GLY A 159 -8.83 -4.14 10.67
N GLU A 160 -8.16 -5.10 11.31
CA GLU A 160 -7.47 -6.24 10.65
C GLU A 160 -6.48 -5.80 9.56
N VAL A 161 -5.74 -4.73 9.82
CA VAL A 161 -4.66 -4.23 8.96
C VAL A 161 -3.42 -5.11 9.13
N GLU A 162 -2.76 -5.43 8.02
CA GLU A 162 -1.42 -6.04 8.06
C GLU A 162 -0.36 -4.94 8.10
N VAL A 163 0.61 -5.09 8.99
CA VAL A 163 1.72 -4.15 9.16
C VAL A 163 3.02 -4.95 9.10
N THR A 164 3.81 -4.71 8.07
CA THR A 164 5.10 -5.41 7.89
C THR A 164 6.22 -4.60 8.54
N GLY A 165 7.04 -5.28 9.34
CA GLY A 165 8.26 -4.75 9.96
C GLY A 165 9.48 -5.54 9.52
N LEU A 166 10.18 -6.14 10.49
CA LEU A 166 11.33 -7.03 10.29
C LEU A 166 10.97 -8.53 10.29
N GLY A 167 9.69 -8.88 10.48
CA GLY A 167 9.25 -10.28 10.51
C GLY A 167 9.57 -11.02 11.81
N VAL A 168 9.89 -10.29 12.88
CA VAL A 168 10.23 -10.85 14.21
C VAL A 168 9.38 -10.19 15.29
N PRO A 169 9.18 -10.85 16.45
CA PRO A 169 8.38 -10.29 17.54
C PRO A 169 8.85 -8.91 18.01
N LEU A 170 7.93 -8.07 18.48
CA LEU A 170 8.26 -6.74 19.02
C LEU A 170 9.05 -6.81 20.32
N GLU A 171 8.97 -7.93 21.04
CA GLU A 171 9.78 -8.19 22.23
C GLU A 171 11.27 -8.35 21.90
N ASP A 172 11.57 -8.88 20.72
CA ASP A 172 12.93 -9.10 20.24
C ASP A 172 13.47 -7.85 19.54
N GLU A 173 12.67 -7.22 18.68
CA GLU A 173 13.02 -5.98 17.96
C GLU A 173 11.92 -4.91 18.13
N PRO A 174 11.93 -4.15 19.24
CA PRO A 174 10.89 -3.16 19.56
C PRO A 174 10.92 -1.90 18.69
N ASP A 175 12.08 -1.61 18.10
CA ASP A 175 12.35 -0.40 17.30
C ASP A 175 12.21 -0.67 15.79
N GLN A 176 11.59 -1.79 15.40
CA GLN A 176 11.35 -2.10 13.99
C GLN A 176 10.37 -1.11 13.37
N HIS A 177 10.75 -0.59 12.21
CA HIS A 177 9.97 0.40 11.47
C HIS A 177 8.97 -0.28 10.54
N ILE A 178 7.82 0.34 10.34
CA ILE A 178 6.80 -0.11 9.42
C ILE A 178 7.32 0.06 7.98
N THR A 179 7.46 -1.06 7.27
CA THR A 179 7.94 -1.13 5.89
C THR A 179 6.84 -1.43 4.88
N ALA A 180 5.68 -1.91 5.32
CA ALA A 180 4.49 -2.00 4.49
C ALA A 180 3.21 -1.98 5.33
N VAL A 181 2.12 -1.53 4.72
CA VAL A 181 0.78 -1.57 5.31
C VAL A 181 -0.20 -2.12 4.28
N CYS A 182 -1.00 -3.10 4.66
CA CYS A 182 -2.05 -3.69 3.82
C CYS A 182 -3.42 -3.44 4.44
N VAL A 183 -4.36 -2.93 3.64
CA VAL A 183 -5.78 -2.90 3.99
C VAL A 183 -6.48 -4.01 3.23
N ILE A 184 -7.20 -4.85 3.99
CA ILE A 184 -7.96 -5.98 3.51
C ILE A 184 -9.47 -5.73 3.75
N PRO A 185 -10.38 -6.45 3.07
CA PRO A 185 -11.80 -6.31 3.33
C PRO A 185 -12.17 -7.04 4.63
N LYS A 186 -13.25 -6.59 5.28
CA LYS A 186 -13.81 -7.27 6.45
C LYS A 186 -14.72 -8.43 6.06
#